data_AF-A0A816HN82-F1
#
_entry.id   AF-A0A816HN82-F1
#
_cell.length_a   1.000
_cell.length_b   1.000
_cell.length_c   1.000
_cell.angle_alpha   90.00
_cell.angle_beta   90.00
_cell.angle_gamma   90.00
#
_symmetry.space_group_name_H-M   'P 1'
#
loop_
_entity.id
_entity.type
_entity.pdbx_description
1 polymer ?
#
loop_
_entity_poly.entity_id
_entity_poly.type
_entity_poly.pdbx_seq_one_letter_code
_entity_poly.pdbx_strand_id
1 'polypeptide(L)'
;KSITSLQNPNSQVDAENVIEKSRKLVLRCYNALASQQELSGVQVASYLMNWDDHYTTHKFQGLYLIQTERFLQSELNEMRAKQNLQSTSQGKSN
;
A
#
# COMPACT_ATOMS: atom_id res chain seq x y z
N LYS A 1 -8.69 44.60 -18.39
CA LYS A 1 -9.80 45.50 -18.02
C LYS A 1 -9.62 45.83 -16.53
N SER A 2 -9.49 47.12 -16.21
CA SER A 2 -8.84 47.63 -14.99
C SER A 2 -9.71 47.54 -13.73
N ILE A 3 -9.06 47.57 -12.56
CA ILE A 3 -9.61 47.40 -11.19
C ILE A 3 -10.35 48.66 -10.73
N THR A 4 -11.32 49.13 -11.50
CA THR A 4 -12.04 50.40 -11.25
C THR A 4 -13.39 50.18 -10.56
N SER A 5 -13.48 49.21 -9.63
CA SER A 5 -14.74 48.89 -8.94
C SER A 5 -14.71 49.12 -7.42
N LEU A 6 -13.59 49.59 -6.86
CA LEU A 6 -13.43 49.71 -5.40
C LEU A 6 -13.79 51.09 -4.83
N GLN A 7 -14.34 52.00 -5.65
CA GLN A 7 -14.68 53.35 -5.19
C GLN A 7 -16.19 53.58 -5.33
N ASN A 8 -16.96 53.00 -4.41
CA ASN A 8 -18.36 53.36 -4.17
C ASN A 8 -18.51 53.72 -2.67
N PRO A 9 -18.98 54.93 -2.31
CA PRO A 9 -18.92 55.44 -0.94
C PRO A 9 -19.97 54.87 0.06
N ASN A 10 -20.52 53.68 -0.16
CA ASN A 10 -21.46 53.02 0.78
C ASN A 10 -20.74 52.02 1.71
N SER A 11 -19.83 52.55 2.51
CA SER A 11 -18.75 51.84 3.20
C SER A 11 -19.14 50.79 4.27
N GLN A 12 -20.41 50.63 4.65
CA GLN A 12 -20.81 49.62 5.65
C GLN A 12 -21.37 48.33 5.06
N VAL A 13 -22.04 48.38 3.89
CA VAL A 13 -22.62 47.18 3.25
C VAL A 13 -21.57 46.43 2.43
N ASP A 14 -20.55 47.14 1.95
CA ASP A 14 -19.52 46.59 1.06
C ASP A 14 -18.43 45.79 1.81
N ALA A 15 -18.10 46.13 3.06
CA ALA A 15 -17.08 45.41 3.82
C ALA A 15 -17.50 43.97 4.18
N GLU A 16 -18.73 43.81 4.68
CA GLU A 16 -19.33 42.49 4.94
C GLU A 16 -19.46 41.68 3.65
N ASN A 17 -19.80 42.33 2.53
CA ASN A 17 -19.89 41.70 1.23
C ASN A 17 -18.51 41.23 0.71
N VAL A 18 -17.46 42.01 0.94
CA VAL A 18 -16.07 41.67 0.60
C VAL A 18 -15.58 40.51 1.47
N ILE A 19 -15.89 40.50 2.77
CA ILE A 19 -15.55 39.40 3.69
C ILE A 19 -16.30 38.11 3.30
N GLU A 20 -17.57 38.22 2.92
CA GLU A 20 -18.34 37.07 2.47
C GLU A 20 -17.81 36.50 1.13
N LYS A 21 -17.43 37.38 0.20
CA LYS A 21 -16.81 37.00 -1.07
C LYS A 21 -15.45 36.32 -0.86
N SER A 22 -14.61 36.84 0.02
CA SER A 22 -13.30 36.23 0.33
C SER A 22 -13.46 34.88 1.02
N ARG A 23 -14.42 34.76 1.96
CA ARG A 23 -14.78 33.48 2.59
C ARG A 23 -15.26 32.44 1.57
N LYS A 24 -16.14 32.83 0.63
CA LYS A 24 -16.61 31.96 -0.45
C LYS A 24 -15.47 31.52 -1.38
N LEU A 25 -14.51 32.40 -1.66
CA LEU A 25 -13.34 32.07 -2.46
C LEU A 25 -12.46 31.04 -1.76
N VAL A 26 -12.11 31.26 -0.49
CA VAL A 26 -11.32 30.31 0.32
C VAL A 26 -12.01 28.95 0.39
N LEU A 27 -13.33 28.93 0.59
CA LEU A 27 -14.10 27.69 0.63
C LEU A 27 -14.09 26.95 -0.72
N ARG A 28 -14.17 27.66 -1.84
CA ARG A 28 -14.04 27.06 -3.18
C ARG A 28 -12.65 26.48 -3.41
N CYS A 29 -11.60 27.19 -3.00
CA CYS A 29 -10.23 26.67 -3.08
C CYS A 29 -10.06 25.42 -2.21
N TYR A 30 -10.56 25.44 -0.97
CA TYR A 30 -10.55 24.28 -0.09
C TYR A 30 -11.30 23.09 -0.69
N ASN A 31 -12.52 23.30 -1.19
CA ASN A 31 -13.31 22.23 -1.82
C ASN A 31 -12.64 21.69 -3.09
N ALA A 32 -11.99 22.54 -3.88
CA ALA A 32 -11.23 22.12 -5.06
C ALA A 32 -10.00 21.29 -4.67
N LEU A 33 -9.26 21.68 -3.62
CA LEU A 33 -8.12 20.92 -3.09
C LEU A 33 -8.57 19.60 -2.45
N ALA A 34 -9.67 19.62 -1.70
CA ALA A 34 -10.26 18.41 -1.13
C ALA A 34 -10.80 17.46 -2.22
N SER A 35 -11.35 18.00 -3.32
CA SER A 35 -11.77 17.19 -4.47
C SER A 35 -10.61 16.58 -5.25
N GLN A 36 -9.41 17.14 -5.10
CA GLN A 36 -8.15 16.60 -5.63
C GLN A 36 -7.50 15.63 -4.64
N GLN A 37 -8.27 14.89 -3.84
CA GLN A 37 -7.72 13.74 -3.12
C GLN A 37 -7.08 12.80 -4.14
N GLU A 38 -5.76 12.88 -4.22
CA GLU A 38 -4.94 12.00 -5.04
C GLU A 38 -5.06 10.60 -4.46
N LEU A 39 -5.77 9.74 -5.18
CA LEU A 39 -5.74 8.31 -4.90
C LEU A 39 -4.31 7.85 -5.11
N SER A 40 -3.76 7.14 -4.11
CA SER A 40 -2.50 6.41 -4.26
C SER A 40 -2.58 5.53 -5.51
N GLY A 41 -1.45 5.34 -6.21
CA GLY A 41 -1.41 4.49 -7.41
C GLY A 41 -2.03 3.09 -7.19
N VAL A 42 -1.92 2.56 -5.97
CA VAL A 42 -2.57 1.30 -5.58
C VAL A 42 -4.09 1.41 -5.53
N GLN A 43 -4.63 2.51 -5.00
CA GLN A 43 -6.07 2.77 -4.95
C GLN A 43 -6.67 2.97 -6.35
N VAL A 44 -5.94 3.64 -7.25
CA VAL A 44 -6.33 3.80 -8.67
C VAL A 44 -6.34 2.44 -9.38
N ALA A 45 -5.31 1.62 -9.17
CA ALA A 45 -5.24 0.29 -9.76
C ALA A 45 -6.38 -0.62 -9.27
N SER A 46 -6.66 -0.63 -7.96
CA SER A 46 -7.78 -1.41 -7.40
C SER A 46 -9.13 -0.96 -7.98
N TYR A 47 -9.35 0.35 -8.08
CA TYR A 47 -10.56 0.91 -8.69
C TYR A 47 -10.73 0.49 -10.15
N LEU A 48 -9.67 0.59 -10.96
CA LEU A 48 -9.70 0.18 -12.37
C LEU A 48 -9.90 -1.33 -12.56
N MET A 49 -9.38 -2.14 -11.64
CA MET A 49 -9.48 -3.59 -11.68
C MET A 49 -10.78 -4.13 -11.07
N ASN A 50 -11.68 -3.25 -10.62
CA ASN A 50 -12.88 -3.63 -9.85
C ASN A 50 -12.54 -4.54 -8.66
N TRP A 51 -11.36 -4.33 -8.07
CA TRP A 51 -11.01 -4.91 -6.79
C TRP A 51 -11.67 -4.05 -5.74
N ASP A 52 -12.71 -4.60 -5.13
CA ASP A 52 -13.34 -4.02 -3.96
C ASP A 52 -12.26 -3.72 -2.90
N ASP A 53 -12.52 -2.79 -1.98
CA ASP A 53 -11.62 -2.47 -0.86
C ASP A 53 -11.68 -3.62 0.17
N HIS A 54 -11.30 -4.80 -0.31
CA HIS A 54 -11.33 -6.05 0.38
C HIS A 54 -9.96 -6.17 1.03
N TYR A 55 -9.84 -5.59 2.23
CA TYR A 55 -8.87 -6.06 3.20
C TYR A 55 -9.21 -7.53 3.48
N THR A 56 -8.71 -8.45 2.65
CA THR A 56 -8.68 -9.86 3.02
C THR A 56 -7.94 -9.89 4.34
N THR A 57 -8.62 -10.24 5.43
CA THR A 57 -7.96 -10.64 6.66
C THR A 57 -7.19 -11.90 6.31
N HIS A 58 -5.97 -11.73 5.79
CA HIS A 58 -5.16 -12.84 5.34
C HIS A 58 -4.99 -13.72 6.57
N LYS A 59 -5.57 -14.92 6.56
CA LYS A 59 -5.24 -15.93 7.55
C LYS A 59 -3.82 -16.35 7.23
N PHE A 60 -2.85 -15.71 7.87
CA PHE A 60 -1.45 -16.09 7.75
C PHE A 60 -1.30 -17.50 8.30
N GLN A 61 -0.95 -18.44 7.43
CA GLN A 61 -0.60 -19.78 7.85
C GLN A 61 0.86 -19.76 8.30
N GLY A 62 1.13 -20.26 9.52
CA GLY A 62 2.49 -20.44 10.00
C GLY A 62 3.24 -21.40 9.07
N LEU A 63 4.30 -20.92 8.43
CA LEU A 63 5.23 -21.76 7.70
C LEU A 63 6.24 -22.35 8.69
N TYR A 64 6.21 -23.66 8.89
CA TYR A 64 7.10 -24.39 9.81
C TYR A 64 8.48 -24.66 9.19
N LEU A 65 9.12 -23.63 8.63
CA LEU A 65 10.35 -23.76 7.84
C LEU A 65 11.48 -24.46 8.61
N ILE A 66 11.64 -24.14 9.89
CA ILE A 66 12.68 -24.73 10.75
C ILE A 66 12.42 -26.23 10.97
N GLN A 67 11.16 -26.65 11.18
CA GLN A 67 10.85 -28.08 11.32
C GLN A 67 11.06 -28.81 9.99
N THR A 68 10.65 -28.20 8.87
CA THR A 68 10.85 -28.76 7.53
C THR A 68 12.34 -28.92 7.21
N GLU A 69 13.15 -27.91 7.50
CA GLU A 69 14.60 -27.96 7.30
C GLU A 69 15.25 -29.09 8.12
N ARG A 70 14.91 -29.20 9.41
CA ARG A 70 15.41 -30.28 10.27
C ARG A 70 15.02 -31.66 9.77
N PHE A 71 13.79 -31.82 9.31
CA PHE A 71 13.32 -33.08 8.74
C PHE A 71 14.14 -33.46 7.50
N LEU A 72 14.27 -32.51 6.54
CA LEU A 72 15.04 -32.73 5.33
C LEU A 72 16.51 -33.05 5.64
N GLN A 73 17.11 -32.37 6.61
CA GLN A 73 18.49 -32.63 7.03
C GLN A 73 18.66 -34.06 7.58
N SER A 74 17.69 -34.55 8.35
CA SER A 74 17.69 -35.91 8.90
C SER A 74 17.64 -36.96 7.80
N GLU A 75 16.65 -36.84 6.90
CA GLU A 75 16.48 -37.77 5.77
C GLU A 75 17.74 -37.84 4.89
N LEU A 76 18.32 -36.67 4.61
CA LEU A 76 19.51 -36.55 3.77
C LEU A 76 20.73 -37.22 4.44
N ASN A 77 20.89 -37.06 5.75
CA ASN A 77 21.94 -37.74 6.50
C ASN A 77 21.76 -39.26 6.52
N GLU A 78 20.54 -39.76 6.65
CA GLU A 78 20.24 -41.18 6.61
C GLU A 78 20.55 -41.78 5.23
N MET A 79 20.18 -41.09 4.15
CA MET A 79 20.52 -41.50 2.78
C MET A 79 22.02 -41.58 2.56
N ARG A 80 22.78 -40.59 3.04
CA ARG A 80 24.26 -40.59 2.97
C ARG A 80 24.87 -41.75 3.76
N ALA A 81 24.35 -42.04 4.95
CA ALA A 81 24.81 -43.17 5.76
C ALA A 81 24.58 -44.50 5.04
N LYS A 82 23.39 -44.69 4.44
CA LYS A 82 23.08 -45.89 3.64
C LYS A 82 23.99 -46.04 2.43
N GLN A 83 24.29 -44.95 1.71
CA GLN A 83 25.24 -44.98 0.59
C GLN A 83 26.66 -45.34 1.04
N ASN A 84 27.13 -44.80 2.17
CA ASN A 84 28.45 -45.13 2.71
C ASN A 84 28.57 -46.60 3.17
N LEU A 85 27.49 -47.19 3.68
CA LEU A 85 27.46 -48.62 4.01
C LEU A 85 27.47 -49.49 2.74
N GLN A 86 26.80 -49.07 1.67
CA GLN A 86 26.81 -49.80 0.40
C GLN A 86 28.18 -49.77 -0.28
N SER A 87 28.86 -48.62 -0.31
CA SER A 87 30.21 -48.49 -0.90
C SER A 87 31.29 -49.25 -0.12
N THR A 88 31.17 -49.36 1.21
CA THR A 88 32.09 -50.17 2.03
C THR A 88 31.86 -51.68 1.89
N SER A 89 30.62 -52.12 1.60
CA SER A 89 30.31 -53.53 1.34
C SER A 89 30.83 -54.04 -0.02
N GLN A 90 30.98 -53.16 -1.02
CA GLN A 90 31.49 -53.48 -2.35
C GLN A 90 33.04 -53.40 -2.46
N GLY A 91 33.72 -52.90 -1.42
CA GLY A 91 35.18 -52.67 -1.41
C GLY A 91 36.03 -53.80 -0.80
N LYS A 92 35.43 -54.93 -0.38
CA LYS A 92 36.16 -56.10 0.13
C LYS A 92 36.00 -57.31 -0.80
N SER A 93 36.58 -57.20 -1.99
CA SER A 93 36.96 -58.37 -2.79
C SER A 93 38.21 -58.02 -3.59
N ASN A 94 39.36 -58.13 -2.94
CA ASN A 94 40.66 -58.58 -3.48
C ASN A 94 41.60 -58.79 -2.31
#